data_AF-A0A7Y9Z9V7-F1
#
_entry.id   AF-A0A7Y9Z9V7-F1
#
_cell.length_a   1.000
_cell.length_b   1.000
_cell.length_c   1.000
_cell.angle_alpha   90.00
_cell.angle_beta   90.00
_cell.angle_gamma   90.00
#
_symmetry.space_group_name_H-M   'P 1'
#
loop_
_entity.id
_entity.type
_entity.pdbx_description
1 polymer ?
#
loop_
_entity_poly.entity_id
_entity_poly.type
_entity_poly.pdbx_seq_one_letter_code
_entity_poly.pdbx_strand_id
1 'polypeptide(L)' 'MTGYIEWGALGKIVVVGLVVGAGLPALFAVGVRSLAGPGSTNDVGRRPRSRIALALACFAVIVGAIVTAIVIIGRGGH' A
#
# COMPACT_ATOMS: atom_id res chain seq x y z
N MET A 1 14.09 -36.42 6.54
CA MET A 1 14.08 -35.13 7.26
C MET A 1 13.64 -33.93 6.38
N THR A 2 12.84 -34.14 5.33
CA THR A 2 12.35 -33.07 4.42
C THR A 2 10.89 -33.32 4.06
N GLY A 3 10.05 -33.50 5.10
CA GLY A 3 8.64 -33.88 4.93
C GLY A 3 7.69 -33.11 5.84
N TYR A 4 8.14 -31.98 6.39
CA TYR A 4 7.40 -31.21 7.41
C TYR A 4 7.29 -29.71 7.06
N ILE A 5 8.07 -29.24 6.09
CA ILE A 5 8.01 -27.87 5.60
C ILE A 5 7.30 -27.91 4.26
N GLU A 6 6.06 -27.45 4.25
CA GLU A 6 5.29 -27.23 3.03
C GLU A 6 5.87 -26.00 2.29
N TRP A 7 6.86 -26.24 1.43
CA TRP A 7 7.55 -25.20 0.66
C TRP A 7 6.59 -24.32 -0.15
N GLY A 8 5.48 -24.88 -0.64
CA GLY A 8 4.42 -24.13 -1.31
C GLY A 8 3.71 -23.15 -0.37
N ALA A 9 3.44 -23.54 0.87
CA ALA A 9 2.83 -22.67 1.86
C ALA A 9 3.78 -21.53 2.28
N LEU A 10 5.07 -21.85 2.51
CA LEU A 10 6.10 -20.85 2.80
C LEU A 10 6.21 -19.82 1.68
N GLY A 11 6.31 -20.25 0.42
CA GLY A 11 6.37 -19.35 -0.73
C GLY A 11 5.16 -18.42 -0.77
N LYS A 12 3.96 -18.94 -0.50
CA LYS A 12 2.72 -18.15 -0.48
C LYS A 12 2.75 -17.08 0.61
N ILE A 13 3.20 -17.41 1.81
CA ILE A 13 3.32 -16.47 2.93
C ILE A 13 4.34 -15.39 2.63
N VAL A 14 5.51 -15.75 2.07
CA VAL A 14 6.55 -14.78 1.68
C VAL A 14 6.01 -13.79 0.66
N VAL A 15 5.33 -14.29 -0.38
CA VAL A 15 4.74 -13.42 -1.42
C VAL A 15 3.68 -12.49 -0.83
N VAL A 16 2.74 -13.01 -0.04
CA VAL A 16 1.69 -12.19 0.59
C VAL A 16 2.29 -11.18 1.56
N GLY A 17 3.24 -11.60 2.39
CA GLY A 17 3.94 -10.73 3.33
C GLY A 17 4.74 -9.64 2.63
N LEU A 18 5.38 -9.94 1.49
CA LEU A 18 6.10 -8.95 0.68
C LEU A 18 5.13 -7.95 0.03
N VAL A 19 4.06 -8.45 -0.59
CA VAL A 19 3.07 -7.59 -1.26
C VAL A 19 2.37 -6.68 -0.25
N VAL A 20 1.95 -7.20 0.89
CA VAL A 20 1.28 -6.39 1.92
C VAL A 20 2.30 -5.50 2.65
N GLY A 21 3.42 -6.07 3.08
CA GLY A 21 4.44 -5.37 3.86
C GLY A 21 5.16 -4.27 3.08
N ALA A 22 5.53 -4.50 1.82
CA ALA A 22 6.22 -3.51 0.97
C ALA A 22 5.26 -2.72 0.08
N GLY A 23 4.11 -3.29 -0.31
CA GLY A 23 3.13 -2.61 -1.17
C GLY A 23 2.47 -1.42 -0.50
N LEU A 24 2.10 -1.51 0.79
CA LEU A 24 1.54 -0.36 1.52
C LEU A 24 2.54 0.82 1.61
N PRO A 25 3.81 0.62 2.04
CA PRO A 25 4.84 1.66 1.99
C PRO A 25 5.11 2.20 0.59
N ALA A 26 5.11 1.34 -0.44
CA ALA A 26 5.32 1.76 -1.82
C ALA A 26 4.19 2.68 -2.30
N LEU A 27 2.93 2.35 -2.01
CA LEU A 27 1.78 3.22 -2.30
C LEU A 27 1.91 4.55 -1.56
N PHE A 28 2.33 4.55 -0.30
CA PHE A 28 2.52 5.79 0.45
C PHE A 28 3.58 6.69 -0.21
N ALA A 29 4.72 6.10 -0.59
CA ALA A 29 5.78 6.80 -1.29
C ALA A 29 5.31 7.39 -2.63
N VAL A 30 4.46 6.66 -3.39
CA VAL A 30 3.87 7.17 -4.64
C VAL A 30 2.95 8.38 -4.39
N GLY A 31 2.13 8.35 -3.34
CA GLY A 31 1.27 9.48 -2.96
C GLY A 31 2.08 10.72 -2.59
N VAL A 32 3.10 10.56 -1.72
CA VAL A 32 4.01 11.65 -1.33
C VAL A 32 4.80 12.18 -2.53
N ARG A 33 5.33 11.28 -3.37
CA ARG A 33 6.07 11.64 -4.59
C ARG A 33 5.20 12.44 -5.56
N SER A 34 3.92 12.13 -5.64
CA SER A 34 2.98 12.85 -6.51
C SER A 34 2.78 14.32 -6.06
N LEU A 35 2.87 14.60 -4.76
CA LEU A 35 2.66 15.92 -4.17
C LEU A 35 3.94 16.76 -4.00
N ALA A 36 5.07 16.11 -3.71
CA ALA A 36 6.31 16.77 -3.31
C ALA A 36 7.52 16.38 -4.18
N GLY A 37 7.33 15.52 -5.19
CA GLY A 37 8.40 15.12 -6.08
C GLY A 37 8.80 16.21 -7.08
N PRO A 38 10.00 16.12 -7.68
CA PRO A 38 10.38 16.93 -8.83
C PRO A 38 9.30 16.91 -9.92
N GLY A 39 8.89 18.10 -10.41
CA GLY A 39 7.81 18.24 -11.38
C GLY A 39 6.40 18.03 -10.81
N SER A 40 6.20 18.08 -9.48
CA SER A 40 4.87 18.04 -8.85
C SER A 40 4.00 19.26 -9.16
N THR A 41 4.62 20.30 -9.72
CA THR A 41 4.06 21.62 -9.91
C THR A 41 4.24 22.03 -11.37
N ASN A 42 3.25 22.71 -11.95
CA ASN A 42 3.30 23.25 -13.31
C ASN A 42 4.12 24.55 -13.39
N ASP A 43 4.28 25.10 -14.59
CA ASP A 43 5.10 26.30 -14.87
C ASP A 43 4.66 27.54 -14.05
N VAL A 44 3.43 27.53 -13.52
CA VAL A 44 2.83 28.63 -12.74
C VAL A 44 2.85 28.37 -11.23
N GLY A 45 3.61 27.37 -10.76
CA GLY A 45 3.73 27.11 -9.32
C GLY A 45 2.54 26.35 -8.71
N ARG A 46 1.58 25.90 -9.51
CA ARG A 46 0.38 25.14 -9.05
C ARG A 46 0.52 23.63 -9.21
N ARG A 47 -0.03 22.89 -8.26
CA ARG A 47 -0.16 21.43 -8.35
C ARG A 47 -1.40 21.08 -9.19
N PRO A 48 -1.26 20.24 -10.24
CA PRO A 48 -2.41 19.83 -11.05
C PRO A 48 -3.37 18.96 -10.23
N ARG A 49 -4.67 19.14 -10.44
CA ARG A 49 -5.73 18.41 -9.72
C ARG A 49 -5.59 16.89 -9.86
N SER A 50 -5.10 16.41 -11.00
CA SER A 50 -4.86 14.98 -11.25
C SER A 50 -3.84 14.38 -10.29
N ARG A 51 -2.75 15.09 -9.97
CA ARG A 51 -1.74 14.61 -8.99
C ARG A 51 -2.27 14.59 -7.57
N ILE A 52 -3.10 15.58 -7.21
CA ILE A 52 -3.77 15.61 -5.91
C ILE A 52 -4.75 14.45 -5.80
N ALA A 53 -5.57 14.21 -6.84
CA ALA A 53 -6.50 13.09 -6.89
C ALA A 53 -5.77 11.74 -6.79
N LEU A 54 -4.64 11.57 -7.49
CA LEU A 54 -3.83 10.36 -7.41
C LEU A 54 -3.31 10.11 -5.98
N ALA A 55 -2.78 11.13 -5.33
CA ALA A 55 -2.30 10.97 -3.96
C ALA A 55 -3.42 10.68 -2.96
N LEU A 56 -4.57 11.35 -3.10
CA LEU A 56 -5.75 11.07 -2.30
C LEU A 56 -6.23 9.62 -2.51
N ALA A 57 -6.26 9.14 -3.75
CA ALA A 57 -6.60 7.74 -4.04
C ALA A 57 -5.61 6.77 -3.38
N CYS A 58 -4.31 7.07 -3.44
CA CYS A 58 -3.26 6.24 -2.83
C CYS A 58 -3.41 6.17 -1.30
N PHE A 59 -3.63 7.32 -0.65
CA PHE A 59 -3.87 7.38 0.79
C PHE A 59 -5.21 6.72 1.17
N ALA A 60 -6.25 6.88 0.37
CA ALA A 60 -7.55 6.24 0.61
C ALA A 60 -7.44 4.70 0.57
N VAL A 61 -6.65 4.15 -0.36
CA VAL A 61 -6.38 2.70 -0.42
C VAL A 61 -5.65 2.23 0.84
N ILE A 62 -4.65 2.97 1.32
CA ILE A 62 -3.91 2.63 2.55
C ILE A 62 -4.83 2.66 3.77
N VAL A 63 -5.60 3.73 3.93
CA VAL A 63 -6.56 3.87 5.03
C VAL A 63 -7.60 2.76 4.96
N GLY A 64 -8.13 2.46 3.78
CA GLY A 64 -9.07 1.36 3.56
C GLY A 64 -8.48 0.02 3.99
N ALA A 65 -7.26 -0.31 3.57
CA ALA A 65 -6.57 -1.54 3.96
C ALA A 65 -6.38 -1.65 5.48
N ILE A 66 -5.96 -0.55 6.14
CA ILE A 66 -5.77 -0.51 7.60
C ILE A 66 -7.11 -0.69 8.32
N VAL A 67 -8.15 0.04 7.91
CA VAL A 67 -9.49 -0.07 8.51
C VAL A 67 -10.04 -1.48 8.33
N THR A 68 -9.95 -2.06 7.14
CA THR A 68 -10.38 -3.44 6.88
C THR A 68 -9.62 -4.42 7.77
N ALA A 69 -8.29 -4.30 7.89
CA ALA A 69 -7.50 -5.15 8.76
C ALA A 69 -7.95 -5.04 10.23
N ILE A 70 -8.11 -3.82 10.74
CA ILE A 70 -8.57 -3.58 12.12
C ILE A 70 -9.98 -4.16 12.33
N VAL A 71 -10.89 -3.97 11.38
CA VAL A 71 -12.27 -4.49 11.47
C VAL A 71 -12.26 -6.02 11.51
N ILE A 72 -11.46 -6.69 10.68
CA ILE A 72 -11.36 -8.16 10.69
C ILE A 72 -10.80 -8.64 12.04
N ILE A 73 -9.72 -8.02 12.53
CA ILE A 73 -9.09 -8.40 13.80
C ILE A 73 -10.06 -8.15 14.97
N GLY A 74 -10.72 -6.99 14.99
CA GLY A 74 -11.60 -6.57 16.08
C GLY A 74 -12.95 -7.31 16.12
N ARG A 75 -13.46 -7.80 14.98
CA ARG A 75 -14.70 -8.58 14.95
C ARG A 75 -14.53 -10.03 15.42
N GLY A 76 -13.31 -10.44 15.78
CA GLY A 76 -12.98 -11.83 16.07
C GLY A 76 -12.87 -12.59 14.76
N GLY A 77 -11.65 -13.05 14.44
CA GLY A 77 -11.42 -13.88 13.27
C GLY A 77 -12.30 -15.12 13.31
N HIS A 78 -13.33 -15.15 12.48
CA HIS A 78 -14.12 -16.33 12.16
C HIS A 78 -13.45 -17.07 10.99
#